data_AF-A0A662HV29-F1
#
_entry.id   AF-A0A662HV29-F1
#
_cell.length_a   1.000
_cell.length_b   1.000
_cell.length_c   1.000
_cell.angle_alpha   90.00
_cell.angle_beta   90.00
_cell.angle_gamma   90.00
#
_symmetry.space_group_name_H-M   'P 1'
#
loop_
_entity.id
_entity.type
_entity.pdbx_description
1 polymer ?
#
loop_
_entity_poly.entity_id
_entity_poly.type
_entity_poly.pdbx_seq_one_letter_code
_entity_poly.pdbx_strand_id
1 'polypeptide(L)'
;MNTLEYLLVIVALTALLVAGTTTAIQQLTRTKPSFSYLKLHLLIEVAASKPYTVLETKIYIPEGVILKFTDNKVTVEGTVFEYTLIKKHDYYNIVAYATTNTIQYKVKFSNLELKGGHTYRLLLKSEPSKITIMVLDYN
;
A
#
# COMPACT_ATOMS: atom_id res chain seq x y z
N MET A 1 -11.56 -24.32 50.51
CA MET A 1 -11.48 -24.23 49.04
C MET A 1 -11.39 -25.65 48.51
N ASN A 2 -12.42 -26.10 47.80
CA ASN A 2 -12.55 -27.49 47.37
C ASN A 2 -11.82 -27.73 46.03
N THR A 3 -11.42 -28.97 45.75
CA THR A 3 -10.71 -29.36 44.51
C THR A 3 -11.42 -28.87 43.24
N LEU A 4 -12.76 -28.81 43.28
CA LEU A 4 -13.59 -28.31 42.18
C LEU A 4 -13.44 -26.80 41.92
N GLU A 5 -13.33 -26.00 42.99
CA GLU A 5 -13.13 -24.54 42.90
C GLU A 5 -11.74 -24.22 42.34
N TYR A 6 -10.73 -24.98 42.74
CA TYR A 6 -9.37 -24.85 42.21
C TYR A 6 -9.31 -25.15 40.71
N LEU A 7 -10.01 -26.19 40.27
CA LEU A 7 -10.13 -26.57 38.87
C LEU A 7 -10.84 -25.48 38.05
N LEU A 8 -11.94 -24.93 38.57
CA LEU A 8 -12.66 -23.81 37.95
C LEU A 8 -11.80 -22.56 37.81
N VAL A 9 -11.04 -22.20 38.85
CA VAL A 9 -10.14 -21.03 38.83
C VAL A 9 -9.03 -21.21 37.80
N ILE A 10 -8.42 -22.39 37.71
CA ILE A 10 -7.39 -22.69 36.70
C ILE A 10 -7.95 -22.64 35.28
N VAL A 11 -9.14 -23.21 35.05
CA VAL A 11 -9.78 -23.18 33.73
C VAL A 11 -10.13 -21.75 33.33
N ALA A 12 -10.64 -20.94 34.26
CA ALA A 12 -10.93 -19.54 34.01
C ALA A 12 -9.67 -18.74 33.69
N LEU A 13 -8.57 -18.94 34.45
CA LEU A 13 -7.29 -18.28 34.21
C LEU A 13 -6.68 -18.65 32.86
N THR A 14 -6.69 -19.93 32.49
CA THR A 14 -6.15 -20.39 31.21
C THR A 14 -6.98 -19.87 30.04
N ALA A 15 -8.32 -19.88 30.13
CA ALA A 15 -9.20 -19.29 29.13
C ALA A 15 -8.96 -17.78 28.94
N LEU A 16 -8.77 -17.04 30.05
CA LEU A 16 -8.48 -15.61 29.99
C LEU A 16 -7.15 -15.33 29.29
N LEU A 17 -6.13 -16.13 29.56
CA LEU A 17 -4.78 -15.98 29.00
C LEU A 17 -4.75 -16.30 27.50
N VAL A 18 -5.47 -17.35 27.07
CA VAL A 18 -5.64 -17.69 25.64
C VAL A 18 -6.44 -16.61 24.92
N ALA A 19 -7.54 -16.12 25.50
CA ALA A 19 -8.34 -15.05 24.90
C ALA A 19 -7.56 -13.73 24.79
N GLY A 20 -6.77 -13.38 25.81
CA GLY A 20 -5.95 -12.17 25.80
C GLY A 20 -4.83 -12.23 24.77
N THR A 21 -4.15 -13.37 24.64
CA THR A 21 -3.06 -13.53 23.66
C THR A 21 -3.58 -13.59 22.22
N THR A 22 -4.68 -14.28 21.96
CA THR A 22 -5.29 -14.36 20.62
C THR A 22 -5.79 -13.00 20.15
N THR A 23 -6.47 -12.25 21.03
CA THR A 23 -6.92 -10.88 20.71
C THR A 23 -5.76 -9.91 20.50
N ALA A 24 -4.71 -9.98 21.31
CA ALA A 24 -3.50 -9.16 21.13
C ALA A 24 -2.78 -9.46 19.81
N ILE A 25 -2.59 -10.74 19.45
CA ILE A 25 -1.99 -11.13 18.17
C ILE A 25 -2.85 -10.65 16.99
N GLN A 26 -4.17 -10.77 17.11
CA GLN A 26 -5.10 -10.33 16.08
C GLN A 26 -5.10 -8.80 15.92
N GLN A 27 -4.97 -8.04 17.01
CA GLN A 27 -4.81 -6.58 16.96
C GLN A 27 -3.46 -6.16 16.36
N LEU A 28 -2.38 -6.86 16.69
CA LEU A 28 -1.03 -6.62 16.14
C LEU A 28 -0.95 -6.95 14.63
N THR A 29 -1.67 -7.96 14.17
CA THR A 29 -1.73 -8.31 12.75
C THR A 29 -2.65 -7.39 11.96
N ARG A 30 -3.76 -6.92 12.54
CA ARG A 30 -4.72 -6.00 11.88
C ARG A 30 -4.18 -4.58 11.74
N THR A 31 -3.16 -4.20 12.51
CA THR A 31 -2.52 -2.88 12.46
C THR A 31 -1.39 -2.77 11.43
N LYS A 32 -1.00 -3.87 10.76
CA LYS A 32 -0.05 -3.76 9.66
C LYS A 32 -0.72 -3.01 8.50
N PRO A 33 -0.20 -1.84 8.08
CA PRO A 33 -0.75 -1.13 6.93
C PRO A 33 -0.72 -2.05 5.70
N SER A 34 -1.79 -2.05 4.92
CA SER A 34 -1.86 -2.82 3.68
C SER A 34 -1.45 -1.96 2.49
N PHE A 35 -0.58 -2.50 1.65
CA PHE A 35 -0.23 -1.85 0.39
C PHE A 35 -1.41 -1.93 -0.57
N SER A 36 -1.85 -0.77 -1.05
CA SER A 36 -2.92 -0.67 -2.03
C SER A 36 -2.44 0.15 -3.22
N TYR A 37 -2.04 -0.55 -4.28
CA TYR A 37 -1.66 0.10 -5.52
C TYR A 37 -2.83 0.87 -6.15
N LEU A 38 -4.08 0.42 -5.97
CA LEU A 38 -5.27 1.11 -6.47
C LEU A 38 -5.33 2.56 -5.96
N LYS A 39 -5.03 2.81 -4.68
CA LYS A 39 -4.98 4.17 -4.13
C LYS A 39 -3.95 5.03 -4.84
N LEU A 40 -2.75 4.48 -5.07
CA LEU A 40 -1.69 5.17 -5.80
C LEU A 40 -2.11 5.47 -7.25
N HIS A 41 -2.74 4.51 -7.92
CA HIS A 41 -3.23 4.68 -9.28
C HIS A 41 -4.25 5.82 -9.40
N LEU A 42 -5.22 5.91 -8.49
CA LEU A 42 -6.21 7.00 -8.48
C LEU A 42 -5.55 8.37 -8.25
N LEU A 43 -4.48 8.45 -7.45
CA LEU A 43 -3.73 9.69 -7.29
C LEU A 43 -2.97 10.06 -8.57
N ILE A 44 -2.39 9.08 -9.26
CA ILE A 44 -1.77 9.27 -10.57
C ILE A 44 -2.80 9.75 -11.60
N GLU A 45 -4.02 9.20 -11.60
CA GLU A 45 -5.12 9.66 -12.44
C GLU A 45 -5.47 11.14 -12.20
N VAL A 46 -5.62 11.53 -10.94
CA VAL A 46 -5.93 12.92 -10.58
C VAL A 46 -4.78 13.84 -10.97
N ALA A 47 -3.53 13.43 -10.73
CA ALA A 47 -2.35 14.21 -11.12
C ALA A 47 -2.24 14.33 -12.65
N ALA A 48 -2.53 13.26 -13.40
CA ALA A 48 -2.48 13.26 -14.86
C ALA A 48 -3.58 14.12 -15.50
N SER A 49 -4.79 14.11 -14.93
CA SER A 49 -5.94 14.86 -15.45
C SER A 49 -5.94 16.35 -15.09
N LYS A 50 -5.20 16.75 -14.06
CA LYS A 50 -5.12 18.14 -13.57
C LYS A 50 -3.67 18.63 -13.53
N PRO A 51 -3.17 19.27 -14.61
CA PRO A 51 -1.83 19.84 -14.65
C PRO A 51 -1.59 20.82 -13.49
N TYR A 52 -0.35 20.89 -13.01
CA TYR A 52 0.08 21.75 -11.89
C TYR A 52 -0.49 21.39 -10.51
N THR A 53 -1.21 20.28 -10.38
CA THR A 53 -1.67 19.79 -9.09
C THR A 53 -0.52 19.24 -8.27
N VAL A 54 -0.52 19.52 -6.98
CA VAL A 54 0.36 18.92 -5.99
C VAL A 54 -0.47 18.08 -5.04
N LEU A 55 -0.17 16.78 -4.96
CA LEU A 55 -0.84 15.82 -4.09
C LEU A 55 0.16 15.26 -3.10
N GLU A 56 -0.24 15.16 -1.85
CA GLU A 56 0.54 14.49 -0.81
C GLU A 56 -0.18 13.20 -0.39
N THR A 57 0.57 12.13 -0.22
CA THR A 57 0.01 10.84 0.23
C THR A 57 1.00 10.06 1.09
N LYS A 58 0.48 9.12 1.87
CA LYS A 58 1.28 8.14 2.60
C LYS A 58 0.99 6.76 2.05
N ILE A 59 2.04 6.04 1.67
CA ILE A 59 1.93 4.68 1.15
C ILE A 59 2.89 3.76 1.90
N TYR A 60 2.35 2.67 2.43
CA TYR A 60 3.16 1.59 2.98
C TYR A 60 3.56 0.62 1.88
N ILE A 61 4.86 0.33 1.78
CA ILE A 61 5.38 -0.69 0.88
C ILE A 61 5.82 -1.88 1.74
N PRO A 62 5.25 -3.09 1.55
CA PRO A 62 5.55 -4.24 2.39
C PRO A 62 6.98 -4.72 2.15
N GLU A 63 7.58 -5.36 3.16
CA GLU A 63 8.88 -6.03 2.99
C GLU A 63 8.87 -6.99 1.80
N GLY A 64 9.96 -7.01 1.05
CA GLY A 64 10.10 -7.81 -0.18
C GLY A 64 9.46 -7.20 -1.42
N VAL A 65 8.67 -6.12 -1.31
CA VAL A 65 8.11 -5.40 -2.46
C VAL A 65 9.01 -4.25 -2.88
N ILE A 66 9.21 -4.07 -4.18
CA ILE A 66 9.92 -2.91 -4.73
C ILE A 66 9.02 -2.23 -5.75
N LEU A 67 8.79 -0.94 -5.57
CA LEU A 67 7.99 -0.12 -6.47
C LEU A 67 8.93 0.80 -7.26
N LYS A 68 9.01 0.60 -8.58
CA LYS A 68 9.87 1.37 -9.49
C LYS A 68 9.03 2.20 -10.43
N PHE A 69 9.35 3.48 -10.54
CA PHE A 69 8.87 4.40 -11.54
C PHE A 69 10.00 4.66 -12.53
N THR A 70 9.75 4.46 -13.82
CA THR A 70 10.77 4.68 -14.86
C THR A 70 10.10 5.12 -16.15
N ASP A 71 10.42 6.33 -16.59
CA ASP A 71 9.77 7.01 -17.72
C ASP A 71 8.25 6.89 -17.62
N ASN A 72 7.55 6.15 -18.47
CA ASN A 72 6.10 5.98 -18.42
C ASN A 72 5.63 4.67 -17.76
N LYS A 73 6.52 3.95 -17.09
CA LYS A 73 6.25 2.63 -16.51
C LYS A 73 6.34 2.64 -15.00
N VAL A 74 5.46 1.87 -14.38
CA VAL A 74 5.49 1.54 -12.96
C VAL A 74 5.56 0.02 -12.84
N THR A 75 6.60 -0.46 -12.16
CA THR A 75 6.84 -1.89 -11.94
C THR A 75 6.76 -2.18 -10.45
N VAL A 76 6.05 -3.24 -10.10
CA VAL A 76 5.90 -3.75 -8.74
C VAL A 76 6.53 -5.13 -8.69
N GLU A 77 7.67 -5.23 -8.03
CA GLU A 77 8.37 -6.49 -7.78
C GLU A 77 7.96 -7.05 -6.41
N GLY A 78 7.98 -8.37 -6.24
CA GLY A 78 7.69 -9.02 -4.95
C GLY A 78 6.19 -9.16 -4.60
N THR A 79 5.28 -8.61 -5.40
CA THR A 79 3.84 -8.87 -5.28
C THR A 79 3.15 -8.76 -6.64
N VAL A 80 1.98 -9.40 -6.75
CA VAL A 80 1.05 -9.21 -7.86
C VAL A 80 -0.05 -8.26 -7.40
N PHE A 81 -0.43 -7.29 -8.24
CA PHE A 81 -1.61 -6.46 -7.98
C PHE A 81 -2.76 -6.85 -8.92
N GLU A 82 -3.99 -6.57 -8.50
CA GLU A 82 -5.19 -6.92 -9.25
C GLU A 82 -5.43 -5.93 -10.40
N TYR A 83 -4.79 -6.20 -11.55
CA TYR A 83 -4.81 -5.30 -12.72
C TYR A 83 -6.22 -5.07 -13.31
N THR A 84 -7.15 -6.00 -13.09
CA THR A 84 -8.56 -5.87 -13.50
C THR A 84 -9.23 -4.69 -12.81
N LEU A 85 -8.92 -4.45 -11.53
CA LEU A 85 -9.38 -3.28 -10.80
C LEU A 85 -8.78 -1.99 -11.36
N ILE A 86 -7.50 -2.01 -11.74
CA ILE A 86 -6.86 -0.84 -12.36
C ILE A 86 -7.55 -0.49 -13.67
N LYS A 87 -7.76 -1.45 -14.56
CA LYS A 87 -8.49 -1.21 -15.82
C LYS A 87 -9.92 -0.70 -15.59
N LYS A 88 -10.61 -1.19 -14.56
CA LYS A 88 -11.98 -0.75 -14.22
C LYS A 88 -12.03 0.68 -13.70
N HIS A 89 -10.94 1.17 -13.11
CA HIS A 89 -10.83 2.51 -12.51
C HIS A 89 -9.90 3.43 -13.31
N ASP A 90 -9.70 3.16 -14.61
CA ASP A 90 -8.98 4.04 -15.53
C ASP A 90 -9.94 5.10 -16.11
N TYR A 91 -10.46 5.97 -15.25
CA TYR A 91 -11.50 6.94 -15.60
C TYR A 91 -11.05 7.95 -16.64
N TYR A 92 -9.75 8.28 -16.65
CA TYR A 92 -9.18 9.26 -17.57
C TYR A 92 -8.44 8.62 -18.75
N ASN A 93 -8.54 7.29 -18.91
CA ASN A 93 -7.90 6.54 -19.99
C ASN A 93 -6.39 6.85 -20.06
N ILE A 94 -5.71 6.87 -18.90
CA ILE A 94 -4.28 7.16 -18.80
C ILE A 94 -3.44 5.89 -18.81
N VAL A 95 -4.04 4.71 -18.66
CA VAL A 95 -3.33 3.42 -18.75
C VAL A 95 -3.20 3.04 -20.21
N ALA A 96 -1.96 2.87 -20.69
CA ALA A 96 -1.70 2.37 -22.04
C ALA A 96 -1.69 0.83 -22.06
N TYR A 97 -1.10 0.22 -21.04
CA TYR A 97 -0.97 -1.23 -20.93
C TYR A 97 -0.78 -1.64 -19.46
N ALA A 98 -1.33 -2.78 -19.06
CA ALA A 98 -1.20 -3.29 -17.70
C ALA A 98 -1.07 -4.82 -17.70
N THR A 99 -0.18 -5.31 -16.85
CA THR A 99 0.08 -6.72 -16.56
C THR A 99 -0.07 -6.97 -15.06
N THR A 100 0.30 -8.16 -14.61
CA THR A 100 0.27 -8.56 -13.19
C THR A 100 1.28 -7.81 -12.31
N ASN A 101 2.34 -7.25 -12.90
CA ASN A 101 3.43 -6.60 -12.16
C ASN A 101 3.86 -5.24 -12.75
N THR A 102 3.39 -4.88 -13.94
CA THR A 102 3.80 -3.66 -14.64
C THR A 102 2.61 -2.92 -15.19
N ILE A 103 2.59 -1.61 -15.01
CA ILE A 103 1.62 -0.69 -15.60
C ILE A 103 2.37 0.36 -16.39
N GLN A 104 2.00 0.49 -17.66
CA GLN A 104 2.48 1.55 -18.52
C GLN A 104 1.39 2.60 -18.67
N TYR A 105 1.73 3.82 -18.34
CA TYR A 105 0.87 4.98 -18.44
C TYR A 105 1.16 5.77 -19.72
N LYS A 106 0.22 6.63 -20.12
CA LYS A 106 0.40 7.61 -21.20
C LYS A 106 1.17 8.85 -20.73
N VAL A 107 1.32 9.02 -19.42
CA VAL A 107 2.12 10.07 -18.78
C VAL A 107 3.49 9.54 -18.37
N LYS A 108 4.47 10.45 -18.30
CA LYS A 108 5.83 10.14 -17.83
C LYS A 108 5.97 10.45 -16.34
N PHE A 109 6.91 9.78 -15.69
CA PHE A 109 7.28 9.91 -14.29
C PHE A 109 8.75 10.27 -14.16
N SER A 110 9.11 10.91 -13.05
CA SER A 110 10.49 10.93 -12.60
C SER A 110 10.94 9.52 -12.19
N ASN A 111 12.18 9.17 -12.47
CA ASN A 111 12.73 7.89 -12.04
C ASN A 111 12.81 7.85 -10.50
N LEU A 112 12.19 6.84 -9.90
CA LEU A 112 12.14 6.66 -8.45
C LEU A 112 12.02 5.18 -8.14
N GLU A 113 12.79 4.70 -7.17
CA GLU A 113 12.68 3.35 -6.64
C GLU A 113 12.38 3.43 -5.15
N LEU A 114 11.29 2.78 -4.73
CA LEU A 114 10.88 2.68 -3.34
C LEU A 114 11.00 1.24 -2.89
N LYS A 115 11.82 1.03 -1.85
CA LYS A 115 12.08 -0.29 -1.28
C LYS A 115 11.08 -0.60 -0.17
N GLY A 116 10.68 -1.86 -0.09
CA GLY A 116 9.74 -2.34 0.92
C GLY A 116 10.26 -2.26 2.35
N GLY A 117 9.34 -2.43 3.30
CA GLY A 117 9.59 -2.34 4.74
C GLY A 117 9.34 -0.96 5.35
N HIS A 118 8.87 0.00 4.55
CA HIS A 118 8.71 1.39 4.97
C HIS A 118 7.37 1.99 4.56
N THR A 119 6.89 2.94 5.35
CA THR A 119 5.81 3.85 4.98
C THR A 119 6.41 5.14 4.46
N TYR A 120 6.24 5.41 3.17
CA TYR A 120 6.72 6.62 2.53
C TYR A 120 5.65 7.68 2.52
N ARG A 121 6.03 8.92 2.83
CA ARG A 121 5.26 10.11 2.49
C ARG A 121 5.76 10.65 1.16
N LEU A 122 4.86 10.64 0.18
CA LEU A 122 5.15 11.02 -1.19
C LEU A 122 4.47 12.34 -1.53
N LEU A 123 5.20 13.18 -2.26
CA LEU A 123 4.68 14.36 -2.93
C LEU A 123 4.64 14.07 -4.44
N LEU A 124 3.43 14.04 -5.01
CA LEU A 124 3.20 13.91 -6.44
C LEU A 124 2.92 15.30 -6.99
N LYS A 125 3.82 15.79 -7.82
CA LYS A 125 3.70 17.07 -8.52
C LYS A 125 3.41 16.82 -10.00
N SER A 126 2.24 17.22 -10.44
CA SER A 126 1.88 17.20 -11.86
C SER A 126 2.52 18.39 -12.57
N GLU A 127 3.26 18.11 -13.63
CA GLU A 127 3.81 19.08 -14.57
C GLU A 127 3.16 18.86 -15.96
N PRO A 128 3.25 19.82 -16.88
CA PRO A 128 2.56 19.71 -18.19
C PRO A 128 2.89 18.45 -19.00
N SER A 129 4.08 17.88 -18.80
CA SER A 129 4.57 16.73 -19.57
C SER A 129 4.93 15.50 -18.74
N LYS A 130 4.92 15.60 -17.41
CA LYS A 130 5.32 14.50 -16.50
C LYS A 130 4.75 14.67 -15.10
N ILE A 131 4.76 13.60 -14.33
CA ILE A 131 4.47 13.58 -12.90
C ILE A 131 5.78 13.35 -12.16
N THR A 132 6.21 14.35 -11.39
CA THR A 132 7.39 14.24 -10.52
C THR A 132 6.95 13.68 -9.18
N ILE A 133 7.52 12.56 -8.75
CA ILE A 133 7.25 11.91 -7.47
C ILE A 133 8.49 12.09 -6.58
N MET A 134 8.30 12.68 -5.41
CA MET A 134 9.36 12.93 -4.44
C MET A 134 9.03 12.25 -3.11
N VAL A 135 10.05 11.71 -2.45
CA VAL A 135 9.93 11.21 -1.07
C VAL A 135 10.19 12.38 -0.12
N LEU A 136 9.23 12.67 0.75
CA LEU A 136 9.36 13.70 1.78
C LEU A 136 9.96 13.12 3.07
N ASP A 137 9.42 11.99 3.52
CA ASP A 137 9.89 11.24 4.68
C ASP A 137 9.56 9.74 4.52
N TYR A 138 10.19 8.90 5.33
CA TYR A 138 9.87 7.48 5.44
C TYR A 138 10.06 6.99 6.89
N ASN A 139 9.19 6.06 7.31
CA ASN A 139 9.24 5.38 8.60
C ASN A 139 9.27 3.87 8.42
#